data_AF-A0A1S0TK44-F1
#
_entry.id   AF-A0A1S0TK44-F1
#
_cell.length_a   1.000
_cell.length_b   1.000
_cell.length_c   1.000
_cell.angle_alpha   90.00
_cell.angle_beta   90.00
_cell.angle_gamma   90.00
#
_symmetry.space_group_name_H-M   'P 1'
#
loop_
_entity.id
_entity.type
_entity.pdbx_description
1 polymer ?
#
loop_
_entity_poly.entity_id
_entity_poly.type
_entity_poly.pdbx_seq_one_letter_code
_entity_poly.pdbx_strand_id
1 'polypeptide(L)'
;MLSLLLLSLNYNYYCNYYDYDYRYIVRRTYLVANEWNELQDCRKTSVGLQMIAMIGLLNWLKFENWATITPGLQTDIPTFAKSTTLSELAIISSIYLIISMIQWFFRVTIIEQLISDPFHNLIDLCSISNISILVLTHPLHGFYIHGRSVHDQADTDMIKMNQYLYRERENLCGTRGLEAGSQLQTYIINLPKTFREQFDAASQILENDMEQLGNFTTDNFDATTTNIQKIAKEHEQLKNFLMTFIEHNNPKTDYVISDPSLLELLFDIEFKDSSDVGNFVRLE
;
A
#
# COMPACT_ATOMS: atom_id res chain seq x y z
N MET A 1 -9.49 7.81 10.00
CA MET A 1 -9.86 6.47 10.49
C MET A 1 -9.88 5.51 9.29
N LEU A 2 -8.71 5.28 8.67
CA LEU A 2 -8.50 4.11 7.82
C LEU A 2 -8.00 3.02 8.76
N SER A 3 -8.82 2.02 9.04
CA SER A 3 -8.33 0.81 9.72
C SER A 3 -7.53 0.02 8.69
N LEU A 4 -6.24 0.33 8.56
CA LEU A 4 -5.34 -0.34 7.64
C LEU A 4 -4.93 -1.68 8.26
N LEU A 5 -5.71 -2.72 8.01
CA LEU A 5 -5.45 -4.05 8.55
C LEU A 5 -4.48 -4.79 7.62
N LEU A 6 -3.18 -4.62 7.87
CA LEU A 6 -2.09 -5.30 7.17
C LEU A 6 -2.03 -6.76 7.63
N LEU A 7 -2.73 -7.64 6.94
CA LEU A 7 -2.62 -9.08 7.16
C LEU A 7 -1.54 -9.67 6.26
N SER A 8 -0.40 -9.99 6.88
CA SER A 8 0.70 -10.74 6.24
C SER A 8 0.31 -12.22 6.12
N LEU A 9 0.03 -12.67 4.89
CA LEU A 9 -0.20 -14.08 4.59
C LEU A 9 1.12 -14.75 4.19
N ASN A 10 1.55 -15.75 4.95
CA ASN A 10 2.77 -16.52 4.68
C ASN A 10 2.41 -17.92 4.17
N TYR A 11 2.89 -18.28 2.98
CA TYR A 11 2.54 -19.50 2.23
C TYR A 11 3.37 -20.75 2.56
N ASN A 12 4.04 -20.81 3.72
CA ASN A 12 4.79 -22.01 4.10
C ASN A 12 3.85 -23.21 4.39
N TYR A 13 3.51 -23.97 3.34
CA TYR A 13 3.14 -25.38 3.43
C TYR A 13 4.44 -26.17 3.70
N TYR A 14 4.41 -27.02 4.72
CA TYR A 14 5.56 -27.75 5.30
C TYR A 14 6.46 -26.92 6.21
N CYS A 15 6.27 -27.08 7.53
CA CYS A 15 7.36 -27.29 8.49
C CYS A 15 6.78 -27.61 9.88
N ASN A 16 6.36 -28.87 10.07
CA ASN A 16 6.51 -29.49 11.38
C ASN A 16 8.01 -29.57 11.64
N TYR A 17 8.59 -28.66 12.44
CA TYR A 17 9.74 -28.87 13.33
C TYR A 17 10.13 -27.53 14.01
N TYR A 18 9.83 -27.43 15.32
CA TYR A 18 10.38 -26.57 16.39
C TYR A 18 10.76 -25.09 16.13
N ASP A 19 10.08 -24.18 16.85
CA ASP A 19 10.48 -22.92 17.53
C ASP A 19 11.43 -21.90 16.85
N TYR A 20 12.42 -22.33 16.06
CA TYR A 20 13.32 -21.46 15.30
C TYR A 20 12.62 -20.78 14.12
N ASP A 21 11.71 -21.47 13.42
CA ASP A 21 11.09 -20.97 12.19
C ASP A 21 10.19 -19.73 12.45
N TYR A 22 9.52 -19.69 13.61
CA TYR A 22 8.70 -18.55 14.03
C TYR A 22 9.48 -17.24 14.13
N ARG A 23 10.75 -17.30 14.57
CA ARG A 23 11.59 -16.09 14.68
C ARG A 23 11.86 -15.47 13.31
N TYR A 24 12.05 -16.28 12.28
CA TYR A 24 12.32 -15.80 10.92
C TYR A 24 11.06 -15.27 10.25
N ILE A 25 9.91 -15.93 10.47
CA ILE A 25 8.60 -15.44 10.00
C ILE A 25 8.31 -14.04 10.55
N VAL A 26 8.47 -13.84 11.86
CA VAL A 26 8.23 -12.53 12.51
C VAL A 26 9.18 -11.46 11.95
N ARG A 27 10.45 -11.79 11.70
CA ARG A 27 11.42 -10.85 11.11
C ARG A 27 11.06 -10.44 9.69
N ARG A 28 10.61 -11.37 8.85
CA ARG A 28 10.15 -11.08 7.49
C ARG A 28 8.94 -10.16 7.51
N THR A 29 7.96 -10.44 8.36
CA THR A 29 6.77 -9.57 8.52
C THR A 29 7.15 -8.19 9.05
N TYR A 30 8.06 -8.10 10.02
CA TYR A 30 8.55 -6.81 10.52
C TYR A 30 9.28 -6.01 9.43
N LEU A 31 10.12 -6.65 8.62
CA LEU A 31 10.83 -6.02 7.51
C LEU A 31 9.84 -5.44 6.49
N VAL A 32 8.88 -6.24 6.04
CA VAL A 32 7.83 -5.79 5.10
C VAL A 32 7.00 -4.66 5.71
N ALA A 33 6.64 -4.75 6.99
CA ALA A 33 5.90 -3.70 7.68
C ALA A 33 6.71 -2.39 7.82
N ASN A 34 8.01 -2.48 8.03
CA ASN A 34 8.89 -1.31 8.08
C ASN A 34 8.95 -0.60 6.74
N GLU A 35 9.20 -1.33 5.65
CA GLU A 35 9.22 -0.76 4.30
C GLU A 35 7.87 -0.17 3.91
N TRP A 36 6.77 -0.84 4.29
CA TRP A 36 5.42 -0.28 4.12
C TRP A 36 5.22 1.03 4.89
N ASN A 37 5.75 1.14 6.11
CA ASN A 37 5.68 2.36 6.90
C ASN A 37 6.48 3.50 6.25
N GLU A 38 7.66 3.21 5.70
CA GLU A 38 8.47 4.19 4.97
C GLU A 38 7.76 4.71 3.70
N LEU A 39 6.98 3.86 3.03
CA LEU A 39 6.15 4.27 1.89
C LEU A 39 5.04 5.26 2.27
N GLN A 40 4.48 5.18 3.49
CA GLN A 40 3.43 6.12 3.90
C GLN A 40 3.93 7.55 4.00
N ASP A 41 5.21 7.74 4.32
CA ASP A 41 5.85 9.06 4.39
C ASP A 41 6.39 9.54 3.04
N CYS A 42 6.25 8.75 1.98
CA CYS A 42 6.67 9.14 0.64
C CYS A 42 5.77 10.23 0.06
N ARG A 43 6.26 11.49 0.11
CA ARG A 43 5.59 12.64 -0.50
C ARG A 43 6.22 12.98 -1.84
N LYS A 44 5.40 13.26 -2.85
CA LYS A 44 5.88 13.69 -4.17
C LYS A 44 6.44 15.13 -4.15
N THR A 45 5.96 15.96 -3.23
CA THR A 45 6.35 17.39 -3.09
C THR A 45 7.06 17.65 -1.77
N SER A 46 8.04 18.56 -1.78
CA SER A 46 8.76 19.01 -0.58
C SER A 46 8.21 20.35 -0.10
N VAL A 47 7.67 20.40 1.12
CA VAL A 47 7.13 21.64 1.72
C VAL A 47 8.23 22.70 1.87
N GLY A 48 9.44 22.31 2.27
CA GLY A 48 10.56 23.24 2.42
C GLY A 48 10.93 23.92 1.10
N LEU A 49 11.07 23.12 0.03
CA LEU A 49 11.39 23.65 -1.30
C LEU A 49 10.24 24.51 -1.86
N GLN A 50 9.00 24.10 -1.62
CA GLN A 50 7.80 24.86 -1.97
C GLN A 50 7.83 26.26 -1.34
N MET A 51 8.11 26.37 -0.04
CA MET A 51 8.11 27.66 0.66
C MET A 51 9.25 28.57 0.20
N ILE A 52 10.46 28.02 0.00
CA ILE A 52 11.61 28.80 -0.49
C ILE A 52 11.32 29.34 -1.90
N ALA A 53 10.78 28.51 -2.78
CA ALA A 53 10.42 28.92 -4.13
C ALA A 53 9.31 29.98 -4.14
N MET A 54 8.28 29.82 -3.29
CA MET A 54 7.22 30.82 -3.13
C MET A 54 7.77 32.19 -2.73
N ILE A 55 8.65 32.24 -1.72
CA ILE A 55 9.26 33.49 -1.25
C ILE A 55 10.12 34.11 -2.37
N GLY A 56 10.90 33.30 -3.10
CA GLY A 56 11.72 33.76 -4.22
C GLY A 56 10.88 34.38 -5.34
N LEU A 57 9.82 33.70 -5.79
CA LEU A 57 8.98 34.20 -6.88
C LEU A 57 8.18 35.45 -6.46
N LEU A 58 7.61 35.46 -5.27
CA LEU A 58 6.80 36.59 -4.81
C LEU A 58 7.64 37.82 -4.50
N ASN A 59 8.69 37.69 -3.69
CA ASN A 59 9.44 38.84 -3.17
C ASN A 59 10.60 39.25 -4.10
N TRP A 60 11.35 38.29 -4.64
CA TRP A 60 12.54 38.61 -5.44
C TRP A 60 12.17 38.96 -6.88
N LEU A 61 11.34 38.15 -7.54
CA LEU A 61 10.85 38.46 -8.89
C LEU A 61 9.67 39.44 -8.90
N LYS A 62 9.16 39.81 -7.71
CA LYS A 62 8.04 40.74 -7.52
C LYS A 62 6.76 40.32 -8.24
N PHE A 63 6.48 39.02 -8.31
CA PHE A 63 5.23 38.51 -8.89
C PHE A 63 4.00 38.91 -8.08
N GLU A 64 4.18 39.35 -6.82
CA GLU A 64 3.12 40.00 -6.04
C GLU A 64 2.49 41.20 -6.77
N ASN A 65 3.26 41.92 -7.61
CA ASN A 65 2.78 43.06 -8.38
C ASN A 65 1.74 42.67 -9.44
N TRP A 66 1.69 41.40 -9.83
CA TRP A 66 0.67 40.91 -10.78
C TRP A 66 -0.71 40.83 -10.16
N ALA A 67 -0.81 40.88 -8.82
CA ALA A 67 -2.09 40.97 -8.13
C ALA A 67 -2.69 42.39 -8.16
N THR A 68 -1.93 43.39 -8.61
CA THR A 68 -2.40 44.77 -8.67
C THR A 68 -3.33 44.98 -9.86
N ILE A 69 -4.51 45.56 -9.62
CA ILE A 69 -5.52 45.80 -10.66
C ILE A 69 -5.22 47.13 -11.33
N THR A 70 -4.74 47.09 -12.58
CA THR A 70 -4.53 48.27 -13.43
C THR A 70 -5.37 48.19 -14.70
N PRO A 71 -5.96 49.30 -15.17
CA PRO A 71 -6.64 49.32 -16.47
C PRO A 71 -5.60 49.32 -17.60
N GLY A 72 -5.38 48.16 -18.21
CA GLY A 72 -4.49 47.99 -19.37
C GLY A 72 -3.38 46.96 -19.14
N LEU A 73 -2.75 46.47 -20.23
CA LEU A 73 -1.64 45.51 -20.18
C LEU A 73 -0.28 46.24 -20.09
N GLN A 74 -0.19 47.28 -19.26
CA GLN A 74 1.03 48.07 -19.07
C GLN A 74 1.70 47.67 -17.76
N THR A 75 3.01 47.46 -17.81
CA THR A 75 3.85 47.01 -16.68
C THR A 75 4.18 48.12 -15.68
N ASP A 76 3.92 49.38 -16.03
CA ASP A 76 4.15 50.53 -15.17
C ASP A 76 2.98 50.66 -14.18
N ILE A 77 3.27 50.41 -12.90
CA ILE A 77 2.26 50.43 -11.84
C ILE A 77 1.96 51.90 -11.48
N PRO A 78 0.76 52.43 -11.79
CA PRO A 78 0.39 53.77 -11.37
C PRO A 78 0.19 53.79 -9.85
N THR A 79 0.54 54.91 -9.21
CA THR A 79 0.53 55.08 -7.73
C THR A 79 -0.84 54.89 -7.07
N PHE A 80 -1.93 54.84 -7.85
CA PHE A 80 -3.30 54.61 -7.38
C PHE A 80 -3.72 53.13 -7.44
N ALA A 81 -2.91 52.26 -8.05
CA ALA A 81 -3.27 50.87 -8.25
C ALA A 81 -3.22 50.11 -6.92
N LYS A 82 -4.35 49.50 -6.54
CA LYS A 82 -4.51 48.76 -5.30
C LYS A 82 -4.87 47.32 -5.61
N SER A 83 -4.22 46.37 -4.95
CA SER A 83 -4.62 44.97 -4.97
C SER A 83 -5.88 44.75 -4.14
N THR A 84 -6.65 43.74 -4.51
CA THR A 84 -7.75 43.23 -3.69
C THR A 84 -7.30 41.93 -3.05
N THR A 85 -7.89 41.57 -1.90
CA THR A 85 -7.60 40.28 -1.26
C THR A 85 -7.88 39.08 -2.18
N LEU A 86 -8.85 39.22 -3.08
CA LEU A 86 -9.18 38.20 -4.08
C LEU A 86 -8.09 38.07 -5.15
N SER A 87 -7.57 39.18 -5.68
CA SER A 87 -6.52 39.15 -6.69
C SER A 87 -5.18 38.66 -6.12
N GLU A 88 -4.87 39.00 -4.87
CA GLU A 88 -3.71 38.47 -4.13
C GLU A 88 -3.84 36.96 -3.94
N LEU A 89 -4.99 36.48 -3.46
CA LEU A 89 -5.22 35.04 -3.29
C LEU A 89 -5.13 34.30 -4.62
N ALA A 90 -5.67 34.86 -5.70
CA ALA A 90 -5.63 34.25 -7.03
C ALA A 90 -4.18 34.07 -7.52
N ILE A 91 -3.35 35.10 -7.41
CA ILE A 91 -1.95 35.03 -7.83
C ILE A 91 -1.14 34.09 -6.92
N ILE A 92 -1.28 34.20 -5.60
CA ILE A 92 -0.55 33.35 -4.64
C ILE A 92 -0.92 31.88 -4.82
N SER A 93 -2.21 31.56 -4.92
CA SER A 93 -2.67 30.18 -5.13
C SER A 93 -2.23 29.64 -6.50
N SER A 94 -2.31 30.45 -7.56
CA SER A 94 -1.85 30.06 -8.89
C SER A 94 -0.34 29.74 -8.90
N ILE A 95 0.49 30.59 -8.29
CA ILE A 95 1.94 30.36 -8.21
C ILE A 95 2.22 29.10 -7.38
N TYR A 96 1.54 28.92 -6.25
CA TYR A 96 1.69 27.73 -5.41
C TYR A 96 1.38 26.45 -6.18
N LEU A 97 0.26 26.42 -6.90
CA LEU A 97 -0.15 25.27 -7.72
C LEU A 97 0.86 24.99 -8.84
N ILE A 98 1.36 26.03 -9.52
CA ILE A 98 2.38 25.87 -10.58
C ILE A 98 3.66 25.26 -10.03
N ILE A 99 4.18 25.76 -8.89
CA ILE A 99 5.38 25.18 -8.28
C ILE A 99 5.12 23.72 -7.88
N SER A 100 3.97 23.41 -7.28
CA SER A 100 3.62 22.04 -6.91
C SER A 100 3.51 21.12 -8.12
N MET A 101 2.94 21.60 -9.23
CA MET A 101 2.86 20.86 -10.49
C MET A 101 4.24 20.58 -11.07
N ILE A 102 5.16 21.57 -11.04
CA ILE A 102 6.55 21.40 -11.50
C ILE A 102 7.29 20.39 -10.61
N GLN A 103 7.15 20.50 -9.27
CA GLN A 103 7.77 19.55 -8.33
C GLN A 103 7.25 18.13 -8.57
N TRP A 104 5.94 17.98 -8.71
CA TRP A 104 5.31 16.70 -8.99
C TRP A 104 5.82 16.12 -10.32
N PHE A 105 5.83 16.92 -11.39
CA PHE A 105 6.31 16.50 -12.71
C PHE A 105 7.77 16.05 -12.67
N PHE A 106 8.64 16.82 -12.01
CA PHE A 106 10.05 16.48 -11.83
C PHE A 106 10.22 15.18 -11.04
N ARG A 107 9.45 15.01 -9.95
CA ARG A 107 9.52 13.82 -9.12
C ARG A 107 9.09 12.55 -9.87
N VAL A 108 7.94 12.60 -10.54
CA VAL A 108 7.38 11.46 -11.27
C VAL A 108 8.22 11.12 -12.50
N THR A 109 8.63 12.12 -13.28
CA THR A 109 9.31 11.87 -14.56
C THR A 109 10.80 11.57 -14.38
N ILE A 110 11.50 12.26 -13.49
CA ILE A 110 12.97 12.16 -13.40
C ILE A 110 13.38 11.27 -12.25
N ILE A 111 12.89 11.52 -11.03
CA ILE A 111 13.38 10.80 -9.85
C ILE A 111 12.92 9.34 -9.88
N GLU A 112 11.62 9.11 -10.11
CA GLU A 112 11.05 7.76 -10.07
C GLU A 112 11.52 6.90 -11.24
N GLN A 113 11.64 7.45 -12.44
CA GLN A 113 12.13 6.69 -13.60
C GLN A 113 13.63 6.39 -13.53
N LEU A 114 14.44 7.25 -12.89
CA LEU A 114 15.91 7.11 -12.93
C LEU A 114 16.51 6.39 -11.72
N ILE A 115 15.95 6.57 -10.51
CA ILE A 115 16.62 6.16 -9.27
C ILE A 115 16.03 4.87 -8.73
N SER A 116 14.72 4.81 -8.48
CA SER A 116 14.03 3.60 -8.03
C SER A 116 12.54 3.89 -7.87
N ASP A 117 11.69 2.95 -8.27
CA ASP A 117 10.27 2.96 -7.90
C ASP A 117 10.09 2.23 -6.56
N PRO A 118 9.78 2.95 -5.48
CA PRO A 118 9.68 2.35 -4.15
C PRO A 118 8.50 1.36 -4.05
N PHE A 119 7.47 1.47 -4.89
CA PHE A 119 6.35 0.52 -4.92
C PHE A 119 6.75 -0.82 -5.52
N HIS A 120 7.52 -0.82 -6.61
CA HIS A 120 8.05 -2.05 -7.21
C HIS A 120 9.00 -2.77 -6.24
N ASN A 121 9.86 -2.03 -5.54
CA ASN A 121 10.74 -2.60 -4.52
C ASN A 121 9.96 -3.32 -3.40
N LEU A 122 8.82 -2.76 -2.97
CA LEU A 122 7.96 -3.42 -1.98
C LEU A 122 7.34 -4.71 -2.54
N ILE A 123 6.84 -4.69 -3.79
CA ILE A 123 6.26 -5.88 -4.43
C ILE A 123 7.30 -7.00 -4.54
N ASP A 124 8.52 -6.65 -4.95
CA ASP A 124 9.66 -7.56 -4.99
C ASP A 124 9.98 -8.11 -3.60
N LEU A 125 10.06 -7.24 -2.59
CA LEU A 125 10.31 -7.66 -1.21
C LEU A 125 9.25 -8.61 -0.68
N CYS A 126 7.96 -8.39 -1.00
CA CYS A 126 6.86 -9.26 -0.64
C CYS A 126 7.07 -10.67 -1.20
N SER A 127 7.44 -10.78 -2.48
CA SER A 127 7.70 -12.07 -3.15
C SER A 127 8.92 -12.81 -2.59
N ILE A 128 10.01 -12.07 -2.31
CA ILE A 128 11.24 -12.64 -1.75
C ILE A 128 10.99 -13.09 -0.30
N SER A 129 10.19 -12.34 0.44
CA SER A 129 9.85 -12.64 1.85
C SER A 129 8.75 -13.70 1.99
N ASN A 130 8.13 -14.14 0.88
CA ASN A 130 6.97 -15.04 0.87
C ASN A 130 5.79 -14.50 1.69
N ILE A 131 5.51 -13.20 1.60
CA ILE A 131 4.46 -12.51 2.34
C ILE A 131 3.54 -11.78 1.36
N SER A 132 2.26 -12.11 1.38
CA SER A 132 1.25 -11.31 0.67
C SER A 132 0.62 -10.27 1.58
N ILE A 133 0.27 -9.14 0.98
CA ILE A 133 -0.35 -8.01 1.67
C ILE A 133 -1.79 -7.87 1.17
N LEU A 134 -2.73 -7.84 2.10
CA LEU A 134 -4.12 -7.49 1.87
C LEU A 134 -4.39 -6.13 2.55
N VAL A 135 -4.87 -5.15 1.79
CA VAL A 135 -5.24 -3.82 2.31
C VAL A 135 -6.68 -3.53 1.96
N LEU A 136 -7.53 -3.33 2.96
CA LEU A 136 -8.92 -2.94 2.75
C LEU A 136 -9.07 -1.42 2.96
N THR A 137 -9.50 -0.71 1.93
CA THR A 137 -9.86 0.73 2.05
C THR A 137 -11.31 0.89 2.47
N HIS A 138 -12.17 -0.03 2.04
CA HIS A 138 -13.59 -0.12 2.33
C HIS A 138 -13.93 -1.55 2.78
N PRO A 139 -15.15 -1.81 3.30
CA PRO A 139 -15.47 -3.12 3.85
C PRO A 139 -15.28 -4.29 2.88
N LEU A 140 -15.60 -4.09 1.60
CA LEU A 140 -15.52 -5.10 0.55
C LEU A 140 -14.51 -4.75 -0.55
N HIS A 141 -13.85 -3.61 -0.48
CA HIS A 141 -12.98 -3.12 -1.56
C HIS A 141 -11.59 -2.75 -1.02
N GLY A 142 -10.57 -3.08 -1.79
CA GLY A 142 -9.19 -2.86 -1.40
C GLY A 142 -8.18 -3.25 -2.45
N PHE A 143 -6.95 -3.47 -1.99
CA PHE A 143 -5.80 -3.85 -2.81
C PHE A 143 -5.16 -5.12 -2.26
N TYR A 144 -4.66 -5.95 -3.17
CA TYR A 144 -3.94 -7.17 -2.84
C TYR A 144 -2.60 -7.21 -3.58
N ILE A 145 -1.54 -7.47 -2.83
CA ILE A 145 -0.20 -7.73 -3.35
C ILE A 145 0.11 -9.20 -3.08
N HIS A 146 0.23 -9.96 -4.16
CA HIS A 146 0.62 -11.35 -4.15
C HIS A 146 2.14 -11.47 -4.00
N GLY A 147 2.58 -11.92 -2.83
CA GLY A 147 3.99 -12.11 -2.51
C GLY A 147 4.36 -13.56 -2.29
N ARG A 148 3.79 -14.51 -3.04
CA ARG A 148 4.25 -15.90 -2.97
C ARG A 148 5.60 -16.02 -3.68
N SER A 149 6.59 -16.58 -3.00
CA SER A 149 7.89 -16.84 -3.62
C SER A 149 7.80 -17.99 -4.62
N VAL A 150 8.52 -17.88 -5.74
CA VAL A 150 8.73 -18.99 -6.69
C VAL A 150 9.78 -19.98 -6.22
N HIS A 151 10.47 -19.66 -5.11
CA HIS A 151 11.52 -20.46 -4.52
C HIS A 151 11.04 -21.13 -3.23
N ASP A 152 11.57 -22.33 -2.95
CA ASP A 152 11.14 -23.15 -1.81
C ASP A 152 11.43 -22.51 -0.44
N GLN A 153 12.41 -21.58 -0.39
CA GLN A 153 12.88 -20.96 0.84
C GLN A 153 13.18 -19.49 0.61
N ALA A 154 12.60 -18.62 1.45
CA ALA A 154 12.90 -17.19 1.51
C ALA A 154 14.20 -16.90 2.26
N ASP A 155 14.42 -17.59 3.38
CA ASP A 155 15.57 -17.39 4.27
C ASP A 155 16.74 -18.28 3.84
N THR A 156 17.57 -17.80 2.91
CA THR A 156 18.73 -18.55 2.39
C THR A 156 20.03 -17.76 2.41
N ASP A 157 21.16 -18.47 2.31
CA ASP A 157 22.47 -17.83 2.19
C ASP A 157 22.54 -16.93 0.96
N MET A 158 23.33 -15.85 1.05
CA MET A 158 23.50 -14.87 -0.02
C MET A 158 23.91 -15.48 -1.36
N ILE A 159 24.70 -16.58 -1.34
CA ILE A 159 25.10 -17.30 -2.55
C ILE A 159 23.88 -17.95 -3.23
N LYS A 160 23.00 -18.59 -2.44
CA LYS A 160 21.79 -19.24 -2.94
C LYS A 160 20.77 -18.20 -3.43
N MET A 161 20.64 -17.09 -2.71
CA MET A 161 19.84 -15.94 -3.15
C MET A 161 20.31 -15.39 -4.51
N ASN A 162 21.62 -15.24 -4.72
CA ASN A 162 22.13 -14.78 -6.01
C ASN A 162 21.82 -15.79 -7.15
N GLN A 163 21.85 -17.10 -6.86
CA GLN A 163 21.45 -18.13 -7.82
C GLN A 163 19.95 -18.08 -8.15
N TYR A 164 19.10 -17.78 -7.17
CA TYR A 164 17.67 -17.57 -7.36
C TYR A 164 17.41 -16.38 -8.29
N LEU A 165 18.02 -15.22 -8.01
CA LEU A 165 17.92 -14.04 -8.88
C LEU A 165 18.45 -14.30 -10.30
N TYR A 166 19.52 -15.09 -10.43
CA TYR A 166 20.03 -15.50 -11.74
C TYR A 166 19.01 -16.36 -12.48
N ARG A 167 18.37 -17.33 -11.82
CA ARG A 167 17.34 -18.17 -12.43
C ARG A 167 16.09 -17.37 -12.83
N GLU A 168 15.68 -16.41 -12.01
CA GLU A 168 14.56 -15.51 -12.36
C GLU A 168 14.90 -14.67 -13.59
N ARG A 169 16.10 -14.09 -13.65
CA ARG A 169 16.57 -13.31 -14.81
C ARG A 169 16.56 -14.13 -16.10
N GLU A 170 17.03 -15.38 -16.03
CA GLU A 170 17.09 -16.28 -17.18
C GLU A 170 15.75 -16.99 -17.46
N ASN A 171 14.67 -16.64 -16.74
CA ASN A 171 13.34 -17.28 -16.83
C ASN A 171 13.40 -18.82 -16.65
N LEU A 172 14.26 -19.30 -15.76
CA LEU A 172 14.46 -20.73 -15.43
C LEU A 172 13.59 -21.20 -14.26
N CYS A 173 12.65 -20.38 -13.79
CA CYS A 173 11.72 -20.68 -12.70
C CYS A 173 10.28 -20.28 -13.09
N GLY A 174 9.33 -20.62 -12.22
CA GLY A 174 7.94 -20.18 -12.38
C GLY A 174 7.79 -18.66 -12.33
N THR A 175 6.60 -18.18 -12.68
CA THR A 175 6.23 -16.77 -12.60
C THR A 175 5.74 -16.42 -11.20
N ARG A 176 5.93 -15.17 -10.77
CA ARG A 176 5.58 -14.71 -9.40
C ARG A 176 4.09 -14.34 -9.23
N GLY A 177 3.32 -14.32 -10.31
CA GLY A 177 1.92 -13.88 -10.25
C GLY A 177 0.98 -14.89 -9.59
N LEU A 178 -0.21 -14.39 -9.23
CA LEU A 178 -1.25 -15.18 -8.59
C LEU A 178 -1.82 -16.24 -9.54
N GLU A 179 -1.95 -15.91 -10.84
CA GLU A 179 -2.38 -16.84 -11.88
C GLU A 179 -1.22 -17.64 -12.45
N ALA A 180 -1.47 -18.90 -12.79
CA ALA A 180 -0.48 -19.75 -13.43
C ALA A 180 0.02 -19.14 -14.75
N GLY A 181 1.31 -18.81 -14.81
CA GLY A 181 1.95 -18.20 -15.98
C GLY A 181 1.85 -16.68 -16.08
N SER A 182 1.18 -16.01 -15.12
CA SER A 182 1.18 -14.55 -15.01
C SER A 182 2.34 -14.06 -14.15
N GLN A 183 2.93 -12.92 -14.51
CA GLN A 183 3.90 -12.21 -13.67
C GLN A 183 3.25 -11.14 -12.79
N LEU A 184 1.94 -10.90 -12.95
CA LEU A 184 1.25 -9.81 -12.25
C LEU A 184 1.02 -10.17 -10.78
N GLN A 185 1.45 -9.27 -9.90
CA GLN A 185 1.37 -9.46 -8.45
C GLN A 185 0.39 -8.50 -7.77
N THR A 186 -0.07 -7.47 -8.46
CA THR A 186 -0.93 -6.41 -7.93
C THR A 186 -2.36 -6.52 -8.45
N TYR A 187 -3.32 -6.47 -7.52
CA TYR A 187 -4.74 -6.61 -7.84
C TYR A 187 -5.56 -5.59 -7.05
N ILE A 188 -6.53 -4.96 -7.71
CA ILE A 188 -7.65 -4.32 -7.02
C ILE A 188 -8.63 -5.44 -6.69
N ILE A 189 -9.10 -5.49 -5.45
CA ILE A 189 -9.96 -6.58 -5.00
C ILE A 189 -11.32 -6.06 -4.57
N ASN A 190 -12.35 -6.80 -4.97
CA ASN A 190 -13.71 -6.67 -4.50
C ASN A 190 -14.12 -8.01 -3.93
N LEU A 191 -14.53 -8.01 -2.67
CA LEU A 191 -14.73 -9.21 -1.87
C LEU A 191 -16.22 -9.50 -1.72
N PRO A 192 -16.62 -10.78 -1.66
CA PRO A 192 -18.02 -11.15 -1.48
C PRO A 192 -18.48 -10.82 -0.05
N LYS A 193 -19.79 -10.63 0.13
CA LYS A 193 -20.37 -10.31 1.45
C LYS A 193 -20.10 -11.41 2.48
N THR A 194 -20.11 -12.67 2.04
CA THR A 194 -19.81 -13.85 2.86
C THR A 194 -18.38 -13.84 3.41
N PHE A 195 -17.41 -13.31 2.67
CA PHE A 195 -16.05 -13.13 3.16
C PHE A 195 -16.03 -12.12 4.31
N ARG A 196 -16.75 -11.01 4.13
CA ARG A 196 -16.80 -9.93 5.12
C ARG A 196 -17.41 -10.35 6.43
N GLU A 197 -18.50 -11.11 6.40
CA GLU A 197 -19.14 -11.66 7.60
C GLU A 197 -18.17 -12.52 8.43
N GLN A 198 -17.39 -13.38 7.76
CA GLN A 198 -16.41 -14.25 8.42
C GLN A 198 -15.22 -13.45 8.95
N PHE A 199 -14.76 -12.46 8.16
CA PHE A 199 -13.67 -11.57 8.55
C PHE A 199 -14.05 -10.72 9.77
N ASP A 200 -15.21 -10.06 9.76
CA ASP A 200 -15.68 -9.23 10.87
C ASP A 200 -15.89 -10.06 12.13
N ALA A 201 -16.43 -11.28 12.01
CA ALA A 201 -16.57 -12.19 13.13
C ALA A 201 -15.21 -12.56 13.75
N ALA A 202 -14.18 -12.82 12.93
CA ALA A 202 -12.84 -13.12 13.42
C ALA A 202 -12.15 -11.88 14.04
N SER A 203 -12.29 -10.71 13.40
CA SER A 203 -11.69 -9.47 13.90
C SER A 203 -12.30 -9.01 15.22
N GLN A 204 -13.61 -9.14 15.42
CA GLN A 204 -14.27 -8.80 16.68
C GLN A 204 -13.78 -9.67 17.84
N ILE A 205 -13.57 -10.97 17.60
CA ILE A 205 -13.04 -11.87 18.63
C ILE A 205 -11.65 -11.41 19.04
N LEU A 206 -10.80 -11.10 18.06
CA LEU A 206 -9.43 -10.63 18.28
C LEU A 206 -9.40 -9.30 19.07
N GLU A 207 -10.24 -8.32 18.71
CA GLU A 207 -10.31 -7.03 19.41
C GLU A 207 -10.73 -7.19 20.87
N ASN A 208 -11.76 -7.99 21.14
CA ASN A 208 -12.23 -8.25 22.51
C ASN A 208 -11.15 -8.91 23.38
N ASP A 209 -10.36 -9.82 22.79
CA ASP A 209 -9.28 -10.51 23.49
C ASP A 209 -8.07 -9.61 23.75
N MET A 210 -7.76 -8.71 22.82
CA MET A 210 -6.71 -7.69 23.00
C MET A 210 -7.08 -6.67 24.09
N GLU A 211 -8.34 -6.24 24.16
CA GLU A 211 -8.82 -5.35 25.24
C GLU A 211 -8.74 -6.03 26.61
N GLN A 212 -9.06 -7.33 26.68
CA GLN A 212 -8.89 -8.10 27.90
C GLN A 212 -7.42 -8.15 28.33
N LEU A 213 -6.48 -8.35 27.40
CA LEU A 213 -5.05 -8.34 27.71
C LEU A 213 -4.58 -6.98 28.26
N GLY A 214 -5.04 -5.86 27.71
CA GLY A 214 -4.67 -4.51 28.15
C GLY A 214 -5.14 -4.17 29.57
N ASN A 215 -6.22 -4.80 30.05
CA ASN A 215 -6.77 -4.61 31.39
C ASN A 215 -6.04 -5.44 32.47
N PHE A 216 -5.24 -6.43 32.10
CA PHE A 216 -4.41 -7.24 33.01
C PHE A 216 -2.97 -6.72 33.06
N THR A 217 -2.78 -5.46 33.45
CA THR A 217 -1.45 -5.00 33.88
C THR A 217 -1.25 -5.36 35.35
N THR A 218 -0.08 -5.93 35.67
CA THR A 218 0.48 -6.24 37.00
C THR A 218 -0.21 -7.37 37.79
N ASP A 219 0.25 -8.62 37.60
CA ASP A 219 0.69 -9.53 38.71
C ASP A 219 0.73 -11.03 38.35
N ASN A 220 0.14 -11.47 37.23
CA ASN A 220 0.12 -12.90 36.87
C ASN A 220 0.71 -13.18 35.48
N PHE A 221 2.01 -13.48 35.42
CA PHE A 221 2.75 -13.84 34.20
C PHE A 221 2.14 -15.04 33.44
N ASP A 222 1.64 -16.04 34.17
CA ASP A 222 1.02 -17.22 33.56
C ASP A 222 -0.29 -16.87 32.85
N ALA A 223 -1.11 -15.99 33.43
CA ALA A 223 -2.37 -15.53 32.83
C ALA A 223 -2.12 -14.67 31.58
N THR A 224 -1.08 -13.82 31.61
CA THR A 224 -0.63 -13.06 30.44
C THR A 224 -0.18 -14.00 29.32
N THR A 225 0.58 -15.06 29.66
CA THR A 225 1.05 -16.05 28.68
C THR A 225 -0.09 -16.82 28.04
N THR A 226 -1.10 -17.25 28.81
CA THR A 226 -2.27 -17.95 28.26
C THR A 226 -3.11 -17.07 27.34
N ASN A 227 -3.27 -15.78 27.65
CA ASN A 227 -3.99 -14.84 26.80
C ASN A 227 -3.24 -14.55 25.50
N ILE A 228 -1.91 -14.38 25.57
CA ILE A 228 -1.06 -14.24 24.37
C ILE A 228 -1.17 -15.47 23.47
N GLN A 229 -1.19 -16.68 24.04
CA GLN A 229 -1.39 -17.91 23.27
C GLN A 229 -2.76 -17.97 22.60
N LYS A 230 -3.81 -17.47 23.27
CA LYS A 230 -5.16 -17.39 22.70
C LYS A 230 -5.20 -16.46 21.49
N ILE A 231 -4.65 -15.24 21.64
CA ILE A 231 -4.54 -14.25 20.55
C ILE A 231 -3.72 -14.82 19.37
N ALA A 232 -2.59 -15.48 19.65
CA ALA A 232 -1.77 -16.09 18.61
C ALA A 232 -2.53 -17.17 17.81
N LYS A 233 -3.35 -17.97 18.50
CA LYS A 233 -4.18 -19.00 17.87
C LYS A 233 -5.28 -18.40 16.99
N GLU A 234 -5.89 -17.30 17.41
CA GLU A 234 -6.90 -16.60 16.62
C GLU A 234 -6.31 -15.97 15.36
N HIS A 235 -5.12 -15.36 15.46
CA HIS A 235 -4.35 -14.92 14.31
C HIS A 235 -4.03 -16.06 13.34
N GLU A 236 -3.69 -17.24 13.85
CA GLU A 236 -3.45 -18.43 13.03
C GLU A 236 -4.72 -18.88 12.29
N GLN A 237 -5.88 -18.86 12.95
CA GLN A 237 -7.17 -19.17 12.34
C GLN A 237 -7.52 -18.20 11.21
N LEU A 238 -7.37 -16.90 11.46
CA LEU A 238 -7.59 -15.86 10.44
C LEU A 238 -6.63 -16.03 9.26
N LYS A 239 -5.35 -16.29 9.53
CA LYS A 239 -4.34 -16.58 8.50
C LYS A 239 -4.75 -17.78 7.63
N ASN A 240 -5.20 -18.87 8.24
CA ASN A 240 -5.60 -20.07 7.53
C ASN A 240 -6.86 -19.84 6.69
N PHE A 241 -7.83 -19.08 7.20
CA PHE A 241 -9.02 -18.67 6.42
C PHE A 241 -8.63 -17.87 5.18
N LEU A 242 -7.73 -16.90 5.32
CA LEU A 242 -7.28 -16.08 4.20
C LEU A 242 -6.45 -16.87 3.19
N MET A 243 -5.64 -17.82 3.65
CA MET A 243 -4.90 -18.72 2.77
C MET A 243 -5.85 -19.60 1.96
N THR A 244 -6.84 -20.22 2.60
CA THR A 244 -7.83 -21.05 1.89
C THR A 244 -8.71 -20.23 0.95
N PHE A 245 -8.99 -18.97 1.28
CA PHE A 245 -9.66 -18.01 0.40
C PHE A 245 -8.86 -17.77 -0.88
N ILE A 246 -7.57 -17.41 -0.77
CA ILE A 246 -6.75 -17.10 -1.96
C ILE A 246 -6.52 -18.33 -2.84
N GLU A 247 -6.45 -19.54 -2.25
CA GLU A 247 -6.27 -20.80 -2.97
C GLU A 247 -7.54 -21.37 -3.62
N HIS A 248 -8.63 -20.60 -3.68
CA HIS A 248 -9.92 -21.06 -4.22
C HIS A 248 -10.47 -22.32 -3.51
N ASN A 249 -10.05 -22.58 -2.27
CA ASN A 249 -10.39 -23.80 -1.52
C ASN A 249 -11.65 -23.62 -0.65
N ASN A 250 -12.32 -22.47 -0.74
CA ASN A 250 -13.58 -22.21 -0.06
C ASN A 250 -14.66 -21.78 -1.06
N PRO A 251 -15.58 -22.68 -1.46
CA PRO A 251 -16.58 -22.38 -2.49
C PRO A 251 -17.61 -21.32 -2.06
N LYS A 252 -17.68 -20.98 -0.76
CA LYS A 252 -18.59 -19.94 -0.24
C LYS A 252 -18.04 -18.52 -0.39
N THR A 253 -16.74 -18.39 -0.54
CA THR A 253 -16.01 -17.13 -0.61
C THR A 253 -15.07 -17.22 -1.81
N ASP A 254 -15.62 -17.42 -2.99
CA ASP A 254 -14.82 -17.57 -4.20
C ASP A 254 -14.61 -16.22 -4.89
N TYR A 255 -13.59 -16.13 -5.75
CA TYR A 255 -13.31 -14.94 -6.54
C TYR A 255 -12.80 -15.27 -7.95
N VAL A 256 -13.09 -14.36 -8.87
CA VAL A 256 -12.66 -14.44 -10.27
C VAL A 256 -11.66 -13.34 -10.55
N ILE A 257 -10.64 -13.64 -11.36
CA ILE A 257 -9.68 -12.65 -11.83
C ILE A 257 -10.14 -12.11 -13.18
N SER A 258 -10.25 -10.79 -13.28
CA SER A 258 -10.75 -10.08 -14.46
C SER A 258 -9.81 -8.96 -14.90
N ASP A 259 -9.89 -8.59 -16.16
CA ASP A 259 -9.32 -7.33 -16.66
C ASP A 259 -10.28 -6.15 -16.41
N PRO A 260 -9.76 -4.95 -16.11
CA PRO A 260 -10.57 -3.74 -16.05
C PRO A 260 -11.08 -3.40 -17.45
N SER A 261 -12.36 -3.03 -17.54
CA SER A 261 -12.88 -2.43 -18.78
C SER A 261 -12.38 -0.99 -18.94
N LEU A 262 -12.34 -0.49 -20.18
CA LEU A 262 -11.87 0.87 -20.47
C LEU A 262 -12.66 1.93 -19.68
N LEU A 263 -13.97 1.75 -19.53
CA LEU A 263 -14.80 2.67 -18.76
C LEU A 263 -14.47 2.64 -17.26
N GLU A 264 -14.16 1.47 -16.70
CA GLU A 264 -13.74 1.34 -15.30
C GLU A 264 -12.40 2.05 -15.10
N LEU A 265 -11.44 1.87 -16.02
CA LEU A 265 -10.13 2.52 -15.96
C LEU A 265 -10.21 4.05 -16.11
N LEU A 266 -11.09 4.54 -16.98
CA LEU A 266 -11.22 5.98 -17.26
C LEU A 266 -11.91 6.73 -16.11
N PHE A 267 -12.94 6.12 -15.52
CA PHE A 267 -13.76 6.77 -14.50
C PHE A 267 -13.37 6.39 -13.07
N ASP A 268 -12.51 5.38 -12.88
CA ASP A 268 -12.18 4.81 -11.57
C ASP A 268 -13.44 4.35 -10.81
N ILE A 269 -14.35 3.67 -11.54
CA ILE A 269 -15.64 3.17 -11.04
C ILE A 269 -15.73 1.68 -11.34
N GLU A 270 -16.28 0.89 -10.43
CA GLU A 270 -16.62 -0.51 -10.66
C GLU A 270 -18.03 -0.65 -11.26
N PHE A 271 -18.16 -1.42 -12.35
CA PHE A 271 -19.48 -1.73 -12.94
C PHE A 271 -19.97 -3.16 -12.64
N LYS A 272 -19.12 -4.04 -12.13
CA LYS A 272 -19.47 -5.43 -11.81
C LYS A 272 -20.04 -5.53 -10.39
N ASP A 273 -21.10 -6.32 -10.21
CA ASP A 273 -21.60 -6.66 -8.88
C ASP A 273 -20.77 -7.83 -8.31
N SER A 274 -19.96 -7.54 -7.30
CA SER A 274 -19.11 -8.51 -6.61
C SER A 274 -19.76 -9.08 -5.33
N SER A 275 -21.07 -8.90 -5.15
CA SER A 275 -21.76 -9.29 -3.90
C SER A 275 -21.66 -10.79 -3.60
N ASP A 276 -21.82 -11.63 -4.63
CA ASP A 276 -21.87 -13.09 -4.52
C ASP A 276 -20.52 -13.75 -4.79
N VAL A 277 -19.78 -13.28 -5.80
CA VAL A 277 -18.46 -13.77 -6.18
C VAL A 277 -17.51 -12.59 -6.20
N GLY A 278 -16.37 -12.72 -5.51
CA GLY A 278 -15.35 -11.69 -5.49
C GLY A 278 -14.74 -11.46 -6.87
N ASN A 279 -14.15 -10.28 -7.08
CA ASN A 279 -13.49 -9.92 -8.31
C ASN A 279 -12.11 -9.32 -8.04
N PHE A 280 -11.09 -9.89 -8.64
CA PHE A 280 -9.71 -9.44 -8.57
C PHE A 280 -9.36 -8.82 -9.92
N VAL A 281 -9.28 -7.50 -9.96
CA VAL A 281 -8.98 -6.73 -11.17
C VAL A 281 -7.48 -6.55 -11.30
N ARG A 282 -6.93 -6.92 -12.45
CA ARG A 282 -5.50 -6.78 -12.78
C ARG A 282 -5.11 -5.29 -12.81
N LEU A 283 -4.04 -4.93 -12.11
CA LEU A 283 -3.49 -3.57 -12.08
C LEU A 283 -2.05 -3.60 -12.62
N GLU A 284 -1.91 -3.24 -13.90
CA GLU A 284 -0.61 -3.08 -14.60
C GLU A 284 0.11 -1.79 -14.22
#